data_AF-A0A921MXP5-F1
#
_entry.id   AF-A0A921MXP5-F1
#
_cell.length_a   1.000
_cell.length_b   1.000
_cell.length_c   1.000
_cell.angle_alpha   90.00
_cell.angle_beta   90.00
_cell.angle_gamma   90.00
#
_symmetry.space_group_name_H-M   'P 1'
#
loop_
_entity.id
_entity.type
_entity.pdbx_description
1 polymer ?
#
loop_
_entity_poly.entity_id
_entity_poly.type
_entity_poly.pdbx_seq_one_letter_code
_entity_poly.pdbx_strand_id
1 'polypeptide(L)' 'MSVPLSILDLATAARDQTPAEALEGTVALARKAEETGYERVWYAEHHNMASIASSATSVLIAHVAAHT' A
#
# COMPACT_ATOMS: atom_id res chain seq x y z
N MET A 1 8.11 -12.06 -24.91
CA MET A 1 8.46 -11.24 -23.73
C MET A 1 7.19 -11.07 -22.91
N SER A 2 7.22 -11.39 -21.61
CA SER A 2 6.14 -11.05 -20.69
C SER A 2 6.21 -9.56 -20.32
N VAL A 3 5.06 -8.93 -20.15
CA VAL A 3 4.98 -7.54 -19.65
C VAL A 3 5.12 -7.59 -18.12
N PRO A 4 6.05 -6.83 -17.49
CA PRO A 4 6.14 -6.75 -16.04
C PRO A 4 4.85 -6.20 -15.42
N LEU A 5 4.45 -6.76 -14.27
CA LEU A 5 3.29 -6.28 -13.51
C LEU A 5 3.75 -5.49 -12.28
N SER A 6 2.96 -4.50 -11.89
CA SER A 6 3.19 -3.63 -10.73
C SER A 6 1.84 -3.34 -10.05
N ILE A 7 1.87 -2.86 -8.80
CA ILE A 7 0.66 -2.54 -8.04
C ILE A 7 0.64 -1.05 -7.69
N LEU A 8 -0.54 -0.43 -7.80
CA LEU A 8 -0.86 0.84 -7.16
C LEU A 8 -1.81 0.53 -5.99
N ASP A 9 -1.32 0.75 -4.78
CA ASP A 9 -2.10 0.62 -3.55
C ASP A 9 -2.59 2.00 -3.09
N LEU A 10 -3.84 2.08 -2.67
CA LEU A 10 -4.45 3.29 -2.14
C LEU A 10 -4.39 3.33 -0.60
N ALA A 11 -4.03 2.24 0.07
CA ALA A 11 -4.22 2.07 1.52
C ALA A 11 -5.70 2.27 1.92
N THR A 12 -6.60 1.60 1.19
CA THR A 12 -8.04 1.71 1.39
C THR A 12 -8.45 1.03 2.70
N ALA A 13 -9.14 1.76 3.59
CA ALA A 13 -9.80 1.18 4.74
C ALA A 13 -11.17 0.63 4.32
N ALA A 14 -11.42 -0.66 4.57
CA ALA A 14 -12.73 -1.25 4.36
C ALA A 14 -13.76 -0.68 5.35
N ARG A 15 -15.04 -1.02 5.14
CA ARG A 15 -16.09 -0.71 6.12
C ARG A 15 -15.71 -1.31 7.47
N ASP A 16 -15.78 -0.48 8.51
CA ASP A 16 -15.45 -0.81 9.90
C ASP A 16 -13.96 -1.10 10.19
N GLN A 17 -13.06 -0.84 9.23
CA GLN A 17 -11.62 -0.84 9.48
C GLN A 17 -11.13 0.55 9.91
N THR A 18 -10.18 0.54 10.82
CA THR A 18 -9.38 1.70 11.21
C THR A 18 -8.30 1.97 10.16
N PRO A 19 -7.77 3.22 10.10
CA PRO A 19 -6.61 3.51 9.27
C PRO A 19 -5.38 2.64 9.58
N ALA A 20 -5.18 2.26 10.84
CA ALA A 20 -4.07 1.38 11.23
C ALA A 20 -4.18 0.00 10.57
N GLU A 21 -5.36 -0.61 10.60
CA GLU A 21 -5.61 -1.90 9.94
C GLU A 21 -5.43 -1.81 8.41
N ALA A 22 -5.81 -0.69 7.80
CA ALA A 22 -5.56 -0.46 6.37
C ALA A 22 -4.06 -0.42 6.04
N LEU A 23 -3.26 0.26 6.88
CA LEU A 23 -1.81 0.35 6.71
C LEU A 23 -1.11 -1.00 6.95
N GLU A 24 -1.58 -1.80 7.90
CA GLU A 24 -1.13 -3.19 8.08
C GLU A 24 -1.43 -4.04 6.84
N GLY A 25 -2.61 -3.87 6.25
CA GLY A 25 -3.00 -4.49 4.98
C GLY A 25 -2.08 -4.07 3.82
N THR A 26 -1.70 -2.80 3.75
CA THR A 26 -0.73 -2.27 2.78
C THR A 26 0.65 -2.96 2.92
N VAL A 27 1.16 -3.15 4.14
CA VAL A 27 2.41 -3.89 4.39
C VAL A 27 2.28 -5.35 3.94
N ALA A 28 1.17 -6.01 4.28
CA ALA A 28 0.93 -7.40 3.87
C ALA A 28 0.84 -7.55 2.35
N LEU A 29 0.20 -6.62 1.66
CA LEU A 29 0.14 -6.57 0.20
C LEU A 29 1.53 -6.42 -0.41
N ALA A 30 2.36 -5.52 0.12
CA ALA A 30 3.70 -5.28 -0.42
C ALA A 30 4.62 -6.49 -0.28
N ARG A 31 4.60 -7.16 0.89
CA ARG A 31 5.28 -8.45 1.09
C ARG A 31 4.82 -9.49 0.07
N LYS A 32 3.51 -9.58 -0.16
CA LYS A 32 2.98 -10.55 -1.12
C LYS A 32 3.39 -10.23 -2.56
N ALA A 33 3.44 -8.94 -2.91
CA ALA A 33 3.88 -8.47 -4.21
C ALA A 33 5.34 -8.87 -4.47
N GLU A 34 6.22 -8.73 -3.47
CA GLU A 34 7.61 -9.16 -3.55
C GLU A 34 7.74 -10.67 -3.72
N GLU A 35 7.05 -11.47 -2.89
CA GLU A 35 7.04 -12.94 -3.00
C GLU A 35 6.57 -13.45 -4.37
N THR A 36 5.72 -12.68 -5.05
CA THR A 36 5.09 -13.07 -6.33
C THR A 36 5.74 -12.41 -7.55
N GLY A 37 6.81 -11.64 -7.36
CA GLY A 37 7.63 -11.10 -8.45
C GLY A 37 7.04 -9.88 -9.16
N TYR A 38 6.22 -9.08 -8.47
CA TYR A 38 5.82 -7.77 -8.99
C TYR A 38 7.03 -6.82 -9.00
N GLU A 39 7.11 -6.00 -10.05
CA GLU A 39 8.25 -5.11 -10.30
C GLU A 39 8.35 -3.95 -9.29
N ARG A 40 7.20 -3.43 -8.84
CA ARG A 40 7.11 -2.33 -7.87
C ARG A 40 5.72 -2.23 -7.26
N VAL A 41 5.68 -1.58 -6.10
CA VAL A 41 4.45 -1.10 -5.46
C VAL A 41 4.52 0.42 -5.34
N TRP A 42 3.47 1.10 -5.79
CA TRP A 42 3.27 2.54 -5.61
C TRP A 42 2.13 2.78 -4.63
N TYR A 43 2.20 3.90 -3.92
CA TYR A 43 1.16 4.34 -3.00
C TYR A 43 0.57 5.66 -3.46
N ALA A 44 -0.76 5.76 -3.48
CA ALA A 44 -1.45 6.99 -3.83
C ALA A 44 -1.52 7.96 -2.62
N GLU A 45 -1.62 9.26 -2.87
CA GLU A 45 -1.85 10.26 -1.82
C GLU A 45 -3.27 10.82 -1.90
N HIS A 46 -3.98 10.84 -0.77
CA HIS A 46 -5.30 11.44 -0.64
C HIS A 46 -5.46 12.17 0.69
N HIS A 47 -6.19 13.29 0.65
CA HIS A 47 -6.49 14.11 1.81
C HIS A 47 -8.00 14.21 1.99
N ASN A 48 -8.45 14.27 3.25
CA ASN A 48 -9.86 14.44 3.60
C ASN A 48 -10.81 13.35 3.06
N MET A 49 -10.29 12.12 2.90
CA MET A 49 -11.05 10.95 2.47
C MET A 49 -11.01 9.88 3.55
N ALA A 50 -12.14 9.66 4.24
CA ALA A 50 -12.21 8.72 5.37
C ALA A 50 -11.89 7.26 5.00
N SER A 51 -12.07 6.88 3.73
CA SER A 51 -11.81 5.53 3.23
C SER A 51 -10.37 5.28 2.78
N ILE A 52 -9.49 6.28 2.81
CA ILE A 52 -8.09 6.17 2.34
C ILE A 52 -7.14 6.62 3.45
N ALA A 53 -6.25 5.73 3.89
CA ALA A 53 -5.32 6.00 4.98
C ALA A 53 -4.02 6.70 4.55
N SER A 54 -3.75 6.78 3.23
CA SER A 54 -2.50 7.35 2.70
C SER A 54 -2.61 8.86 2.44
N SER A 55 -2.17 9.67 3.42
CA SER A 55 -2.07 11.14 3.30
C SER A 55 -0.65 11.69 3.42
N ALA A 56 0.30 10.85 3.85
CA ALA A 56 1.73 11.18 3.98
C ALA A 56 2.56 10.11 3.28
N THR A 57 2.54 10.12 1.94
CA THR A 57 3.03 9.02 1.10
C THR A 57 4.50 8.67 1.34
N SER A 58 5.35 9.67 1.60
CA SER A 58 6.77 9.45 1.89
C SER A 58 6.99 8.66 3.18
N VAL A 59 6.14 8.88 4.21
CA VAL A 59 6.19 8.14 5.47
C VAL A 59 5.67 6.72 5.28
N LEU A 60 4.58 6.55 4.51
CA LEU A 60 4.06 5.23 4.16
C LEU A 60 5.09 4.39 3.41
N ILE A 61 5.75 4.96 2.40
CA ILE A 61 6.83 4.29 1.65
C ILE A 61 7.93 3.83 2.61
N ALA A 62 8.41 4.72 3.50
CA ALA A 62 9.45 4.38 4.46
C ALA A 62 9.01 3.27 5.42
N HIS A 63 7.76 3.31 5.89
CA HIS A 63 7.20 2.28 6.76
C HIS A 63 7.13 0.93 6.06
N VAL A 64 6.61 0.86 4.84
CA VAL A 64 6.49 -0.40 4.11
C VAL A 64 7.86 -0.96 3.73
N ALA A 65 8.76 -0.12 3.23
CA ALA A 65 10.12 -0.53 2.87
C ALA A 65 10.94 -1.08 4.04
N ALA A 66 10.60 -0.72 5.29
CA ALA A 66 11.22 -1.31 6.48
C ALA A 66 10.68 -2.70 6.85
N HIS A 67 9.61 -3.15 6.20
CA HIS A 67 8.90 -4.40 6.48
C HIS A 67 8.89 -5.40 5.31
N THR A 68 9.42 -5.01 4.15
CA THR A 68 9.67 -5.86 2.98
C THR A 68 11.17 -6.07 2.86
#